data_AF-A0A3B9R6Q1-F1
#
_entry.id   AF-A0A3B9R6Q1-F1
#
_cell.length_a   1.000
_cell.length_b   1.000
_cell.length_c   1.000
_cell.angle_alpha   90.00
_cell.angle_beta   90.00
_cell.angle_gamma   90.00
#
_symmetry.space_group_name_H-M   'P 1'
#
loop_
_entity.id
_entity.type
_entity.pdbx_description
1 polymer ?
#
loop_
_entity_poly.entity_id
_entity_poly.type
_entity_poly.pdbx_seq_one_letter_code
_entity_poly.pdbx_strand_id
1 'polypeptide(L)'
;MSRLEIILSSILFLSFLFNLGVFAYARAAISRLLTVSEELGDLQEMINSFCIHLKKVYELESFYGDETLNALLQHAISFNEQMETFEFIYSLTEAEGDAEDDDGKDSEEEKTS
;
A
#
# COMPACT_ATOMS: atom_id res chain seq x y z
N MET A 1 16.59 -50.11 4.42
CA MET A 1 16.93 -48.70 4.20
C MET A 1 18.37 -48.48 4.60
N SER A 2 19.18 -47.97 3.69
CA SER A 2 20.56 -47.61 4.02
C SER A 2 20.57 -46.41 4.98
N ARG A 3 21.58 -46.30 5.84
CA ARG A 3 21.71 -45.18 6.80
C ARG A 3 21.69 -43.82 6.10
N LEU A 4 22.19 -43.76 4.87
CA LEU A 4 22.21 -42.57 4.03
C LEU A 4 20.81 -42.15 3.57
N GLU A 5 19.95 -43.09 3.17
CA GLU A 5 18.56 -42.81 2.79
C GLU A 5 17.76 -42.17 3.94
N ILE A 6 17.96 -42.65 5.17
CA ILE A 6 17.26 -42.15 6.35
C ILE A 6 17.68 -40.71 6.66
N ILE A 7 18.99 -40.40 6.55
CA ILE A 7 19.53 -39.06 6.78
C ILE A 7 19.06 -38.09 5.70
N LEU A 8 19.11 -38.49 4.42
CA LEU A 8 18.62 -37.68 3.31
C LEU A 8 17.11 -37.40 3.42
N SER A 9 16.32 -38.42 3.76
CA SER A 9 14.86 -38.24 3.90
C SER A 9 14.52 -37.30 5.05
N SER A 10 15.25 -37.40 6.16
CA SER A 10 15.08 -36.52 7.33
C SER A 10 15.41 -35.06 7.01
N ILE A 11 16.52 -34.80 6.31
CA ILE A 11 16.92 -33.43 5.97
C ILE A 11 15.99 -32.80 4.94
N LEU A 12 15.49 -33.60 4.00
CA LEU A 12 14.56 -33.15 2.96
C LEU A 12 13.18 -32.82 3.56
N PHE A 13 12.71 -33.64 4.50
CA PHE A 13 11.48 -33.36 5.25
C PHE A 13 11.60 -32.07 6.07
N LEU A 14 12.73 -31.85 6.75
CA LEU A 14 12.97 -30.62 7.49
C LEU A 14 13.04 -29.40 6.58
N SER A 15 13.69 -29.52 5.42
CA SER A 15 13.76 -28.45 4.41
C SER A 15 12.38 -28.13 3.84
N PHE A 16 11.54 -29.14 3.61
CA PHE A 16 10.16 -28.95 3.16
C PHE A 16 9.34 -28.17 4.19
N LEU A 17 9.40 -28.56 5.46
CA LEU A 17 8.71 -27.85 6.55
C LEU A 17 9.19 -26.40 6.69
N PHE A 18 10.50 -26.17 6.56
CA PHE A 18 11.08 -24.84 6.62
C PHE A 18 10.57 -23.96 5.46
N ASN A 19 10.59 -24.48 4.23
CA ASN A 19 10.07 -23.74 3.07
C ASN A 19 8.58 -23.42 3.22
N LEU A 20 7.78 -24.36 3.72
CA LEU A 20 6.36 -24.13 3.99
C LEU A 20 6.16 -23.04 5.04
N GLY A 21 6.97 -23.06 6.11
CA GLY A 21 6.96 -22.02 7.14
C GLY A 21 7.35 -20.64 6.60
N VAL A 22 8.39 -20.56 5.78
CA VAL A 22 8.81 -19.32 5.11
C VAL A 22 7.71 -18.80 4.19
N PHE A 23 7.06 -19.68 3.41
CA PHE A 23 5.98 -19.29 2.52
C PHE A 23 4.76 -18.74 3.30
N ALA A 24 4.36 -19.42 4.37
CA ALA A 24 3.27 -18.96 5.23
C ALA A 24 3.61 -17.62 5.91
N TYR A 25 4.84 -17.46 6.38
CA TYR A 25 5.31 -16.21 6.97
C TYR A 25 5.35 -15.08 5.95
N ALA A 26 5.86 -15.33 4.74
CA ALA A 26 5.89 -14.33 3.67
C ALA A 26 4.47 -13.85 3.34
N ARG A 27 3.49 -14.76 3.21
CA ARG A 27 2.09 -14.40 3.00
C ARG A 27 1.52 -13.55 4.14
N ALA A 28 1.82 -13.92 5.39
CA ALA A 28 1.37 -13.15 6.56
C ALA A 28 2.05 -11.76 6.63
N ALA A 29 3.32 -11.66 6.26
CA ALA A 29 4.07 -10.42 6.25
C ALA A 29 3.55 -9.47 5.17
N ILE A 30 3.28 -9.98 3.96
CA ILE A 30 2.68 -9.20 2.87
C ILE A 30 1.32 -8.65 3.31
N SER A 31 0.41 -9.50 3.81
CA SER A 31 -0.90 -9.04 4.27
C SER A 31 -0.83 -7.94 5.34
N ARG A 32 0.14 -8.02 6.27
CA ARG A 32 0.36 -6.94 7.25
C ARG A 32 0.87 -5.65 6.62
N LEU A 33 1.77 -5.75 5.64
CA LEU A 33 2.26 -4.58 4.92
C LEU A 33 1.14 -3.91 4.11
N LEU A 34 0.26 -4.69 3.51
CA LEU A 34 -0.93 -4.18 2.81
C LEU A 34 -1.83 -3.38 3.76
N THR A 35 -2.18 -3.95 4.93
CA THR A 35 -2.97 -3.22 5.94
C THR A 35 -2.28 -1.94 6.41
N VAL A 36 -0.97 -1.99 6.69
CA VAL A 36 -0.22 -0.78 7.08
C VAL A 36 -0.25 0.25 5.95
N SER A 37 -0.23 -0.19 4.69
CA SER A 37 -0.28 0.71 3.54
C SER A 37 -1.63 1.41 3.39
N GLU A 38 -2.74 0.70 3.65
CA GLU A 38 -4.09 1.26 3.65
C GLU A 38 -4.23 2.35 4.72
N GLU A 39 -3.80 2.06 5.95
CA GLU A 39 -3.81 3.02 7.07
C GLU A 39 -2.93 4.26 6.80
N LEU A 40 -1.86 4.11 6.01
CA LEU A 40 -1.04 5.24 5.57
C LEU A 40 -1.75 6.12 4.53
N GLY A 41 -2.59 5.53 3.67
CA GLY A 41 -3.44 6.28 2.74
C GLY A 41 -4.46 7.14 3.50
N ASP A 42 -5.14 6.56 4.49
CA ASP A 42 -6.07 7.28 5.37
C ASP A 42 -5.36 8.43 6.11
N LEU A 43 -4.12 8.20 6.57
CA LEU A 43 -3.30 9.24 7.20
C LEU A 43 -2.96 10.37 6.23
N GLN A 44 -2.63 10.05 4.98
CA GLN A 44 -2.38 11.06 3.94
C GLN A 44 -3.61 11.93 3.69
N GLU A 45 -4.80 11.34 3.60
CA GLU A 45 -6.05 12.09 3.43
C GLU A 45 -6.30 13.03 4.63
N MET A 46 -6.05 12.55 5.85
CA MET A 46 -6.18 13.35 7.07
C MET A 46 -5.22 14.55 7.08
N ILE A 47 -3.96 14.35 6.67
CA ILE A 47 -2.95 15.42 6.59
C ILE A 47 -3.33 16.43 5.51
N ASN A 48 -3.80 15.99 4.35
CA ASN A 48 -4.27 16.88 3.29
C ASN A 48 -5.45 17.75 3.76
N SER A 49 -6.44 17.13 4.43
CA SER A 49 -7.56 17.85 5.06
C SER A 49 -7.08 18.87 6.09
N PHE A 50 -6.11 18.51 6.93
CA PHE A 50 -5.48 19.43 7.88
C PHE A 50 -4.83 20.62 7.17
N CYS A 51 -4.07 20.38 6.10
CA CYS A 51 -3.42 21.42 5.31
C CYS A 51 -4.44 22.38 4.69
N ILE A 52 -5.55 21.86 4.14
CA ILE A 52 -6.65 22.67 3.60
C ILE A 52 -7.27 23.57 4.67
N HIS A 53 -7.55 23.02 5.86
CA HIS A 53 -8.09 23.81 6.97
C HIS A 53 -7.11 24.88 7.44
N LEU A 54 -5.83 24.54 7.56
CA LEU A 54 -4.80 25.47 7.99
C LEU A 54 -4.62 26.62 6.99
N LYS A 55 -4.69 26.33 5.69
CA LYS A 55 -4.68 27.34 4.62
C LYS A 55 -5.87 28.30 4.75
N LYS A 56 -7.08 27.78 4.97
CA LYS A 56 -8.27 28.62 5.20
C LYS A 56 -8.12 29.53 6.41
N VAL A 57 -7.48 29.04 7.49
CA VAL A 57 -7.21 29.86 8.68
C VAL A 57 -6.17 30.94 8.39
N TYR A 58 -5.12 30.63 7.64
CA TYR A 58 -4.12 31.63 7.22
C TYR A 58 -4.70 32.75 6.35
N GLU A 59 -5.70 32.41 5.52
CA GLU A 59 -6.39 33.36 4.65
C GLU A 59 -7.39 34.27 5.39
N LEU A 60 -7.66 34.03 6.68
CA LEU A 60 -8.49 34.93 7.48
C LEU A 60 -7.76 36.25 7.78
N GLU A 61 -8.47 37.37 7.69
CA GLU A 61 -7.91 38.72 7.94
C GLU A 61 -7.20 38.86 9.29
N SER A 62 -7.61 38.10 10.32
CA SER A 62 -6.98 38.15 11.64
C SER A 62 -5.61 37.46 11.73
N PHE A 63 -5.30 36.57 10.79
CA PHE A 63 -4.09 35.75 10.80
C PHE A 63 -3.24 35.94 9.53
N TYR A 64 -3.71 36.75 8.58
CA TYR A 64 -3.00 37.08 7.36
C TYR A 64 -1.68 37.80 7.68
N GLY A 65 -0.56 37.25 7.18
CA GLY A 65 0.78 37.77 7.44
C GLY A 65 1.44 37.26 8.73
N ASP A 66 0.80 36.34 9.46
CA ASP A 66 1.45 35.66 10.59
C ASP A 66 2.55 34.71 10.09
N GLU A 67 3.79 34.98 10.48
CA GLU A 67 4.97 34.23 10.04
C GLU A 67 5.01 32.81 10.61
N THR A 68 4.46 32.61 11.81
CA THR A 68 4.40 31.30 12.48
C THR A 68 3.37 30.40 11.81
N LEU A 69 2.19 30.95 11.50
CA LEU A 69 1.13 30.21 10.82
C LEU A 69 1.51 29.87 9.37
N ASN A 70 2.23 30.78 8.69
CA ASN A 70 2.80 30.51 7.38
C ASN A 70 3.85 29.38 7.44
N ALA A 71 4.77 29.42 8.41
CA ALA A 71 5.75 28.35 8.59
C ALA A 71 5.08 26.99 8.88
N LEU A 72 4.01 26.99 9.69
CA LEU A 72 3.23 25.78 9.98
C LEU A 72 2.53 25.25 8.72
N LEU A 73 2.00 26.13 7.88
CA LEU A 73 1.40 25.76 6.60
C LEU A 73 2.42 25.15 5.65
N GLN A 74 3.60 25.75 5.51
CA GLN A 74 4.70 25.20 4.71
C GLN A 74 5.14 23.83 5.22
N HIS A 75 5.19 23.64 6.54
CA HIS A 75 5.54 22.36 7.13
C HIS A 75 4.46 21.28 6.88
N ALA A 76 3.18 21.65 6.93
CA ALA A 76 2.07 20.76 6.60
C ALA A 76 2.09 20.33 5.13
N ILE A 77 2.39 21.24 4.20
CA ILE A 77 2.52 20.95 2.77
C ILE A 77 3.71 20.01 2.52
N SER A 78 4.89 20.32 3.08
CA SER A 78 6.08 19.48 2.93
C SER A 78 5.90 18.08 3.53
N PHE A 79 5.14 17.97 4.62
CA PHE A 79 4.80 16.68 5.20
C PHE A 79 3.85 15.88 4.31
N ASN A 80 2.87 16.53 3.67
CA ASN A 80 2.00 15.89 2.70
C ASN A 80 2.76 15.38 1.46
N GLU A 81 3.69 16.17 0.92
CA GLU A 81 4.57 15.74 -0.19
C GLU A 81 5.44 14.53 0.17
N GLN A 82 5.91 14.45 1.42
CA GLN A 82 6.63 13.27 1.89
C GLN A 82 5.74 12.04 1.99
N MET A 83 4.45 12.22 2.31
CA MET A 83 3.48 11.13 2.34
C MET A 83 3.14 10.61 0.93
N GLU A 84 3.10 11.47 -0.08
CA GLU A 84 2.95 11.06 -1.50
C GLU A 84 4.08 10.11 -1.95
N THR A 85 5.28 10.17 -1.36
CA THR A 85 6.34 9.21 -1.68
C THR A 85 5.98 7.77 -1.28
N PHE A 86 5.03 7.58 -0.35
CA PHE A 86 4.53 6.27 0.07
C PHE A 86 3.33 5.79 -0.76
N GLU A 87 2.79 6.63 -1.65
CA GLU A 87 1.70 6.30 -2.59
C GLU A 87 2.00 5.05 -3.44
N PHE A 88 3.27 4.88 -3.84
CA PHE A 88 3.70 3.69 -4.58
C PHE A 88 3.44 2.38 -3.82
N ILE A 89 3.56 2.37 -2.49
CA ILE A 89 3.31 1.17 -1.67
C ILE A 89 1.81 0.89 -1.59
N TYR A 90 0.98 1.93 -1.53
CA TYR A 90 -0.48 1.82 -1.49
C TYR A 90 -1.07 1.37 -2.84
N SER A 91 -0.64 1.97 -3.96
CA SER A 91 -1.14 1.60 -5.30
C SER A 91 -0.87 0.15 -5.68
N LEU A 92 0.18 -0.46 -5.13
CA LEU A 92 0.46 -1.90 -5.28
C LEU A 92 -0.58 -2.79 -4.56
N THR A 93 -1.23 -2.26 -3.52
CA THR A 93 -2.24 -2.97 -2.71
C THR A 93 -3.63 -2.89 -3.33
N GLU A 94 -3.97 -1.75 -3.93
CA GLU A 94 -5.28 -1.50 -4.56
C GLU A 94 -5.47 -2.32 -5.86
N ALA A 95 -4.38 -2.64 -6.56
CA ALA A 95 -4.41 -3.43 -7.80
C ALA A 95 -4.72 -4.93 -7.60
N GLU A 96 -4.70 -5.47 -6.36
CA GLU A 96 -5.02 -6.88 -6.09
C GLU A 96 -6.51 -7.12 -5.75
N GLY A 97 -7.36 -6.07 -5.79
CA GLY A 97 -8.78 -6.13 -5.42
C GLY A 97 -9.78 -6.42 -6.55
N ASP A 98 -9.39 -6.37 -7.83
CA ASP A 98 -10.33 -6.35 -8.96
C ASP A 98 -10.13 -7.53 -9.93
N ALA A 99 -9.98 -8.73 -9.38
CA ALA A 99 -10.05 -9.98 -10.13
C ALA A 99 -11.32 -10.78 -9.75
N GLU A 100 -12.48 -10.11 -9.75
CA GLU A 100 -13.79 -10.77 -9.82
C GLU A 100 -14.50 -10.41 -11.13
N ASP A 101 -14.60 -11.43 -11.99
CA ASP A 101 -15.72 -11.74 -12.89
C ASP A 101 -16.18 -10.69 -13.93
N ASP A 102 -15.73 -10.87 -15.18
CA ASP A 102 -16.54 -10.53 -16.37
C ASP A 102 -16.57 -11.74 -17.32
N ASP A 103 -17.40 -12.73 -16.97
CA ASP A 103 -18.01 -13.64 -17.96
C ASP A 103 -19.14 -12.90 -18.68
N GLY A 104 -18.92 -12.49 -19.92
CA GLY A 104 -19.86 -11.56 -20.56
C GLY A 104 -19.73 -11.32 -22.07
N LYS A 105 -19.46 -12.38 -22.84
CA LYS A 105 -19.80 -12.56 -24.28
C LYS A 105 -20.66 -11.46 -24.94
N ASP A 106 -20.06 -10.62 -25.79
CA ASP A 106 -20.60 -10.28 -27.13
C ASP A 106 -19.57 -9.53 -28.00
N SER A 107 -19.35 -10.00 -29.21
CA SER A 107 -18.81 -9.26 -30.37
C SER A 107 -18.84 -10.21 -31.57
N GLU A 108 -20.05 -10.46 -32.08
CA GLU A 108 -20.23 -10.60 -33.52
C GLU A 108 -19.80 -9.29 -34.24
N GLU A 109 -19.37 -9.42 -35.50
CA GLU A 109 -19.06 -8.37 -36.49
C GLU A 109 -17.60 -7.84 -36.63
N GLU A 110 -16.84 -8.47 -37.53
CA GLU A 110 -16.03 -7.81 -38.58
C GLU A 110 -16.04 -8.75 -39.79
N LYS A 111 -16.21 -8.36 -41.06
CA LYS A 111 -16.18 -7.05 -41.70
C LYS A 111 -16.78 -7.22 -43.11
N THR A 112 -17.49 -6.17 -43.53
CA THR A 112 -17.70 -5.80 -44.93
C THR A 112 -16.37 -5.65 -45.68
N SER A 113 -16.20 -6.35 -46.81
CA SER A 113 -15.63 -5.85 -48.09
C SER A 113 -15.72 -6.93 -49.15
#